data_AF-A0A7S2D4U4-F1
#
_entry.id   AF-A0A7S2D4U4-F1
#
_cell.length_a   1.000
_cell.length_b   1.000
_cell.length_c   1.000
_cell.angle_alpha   90.00
_cell.angle_beta   90.00
_cell.angle_gamma   90.00
#
_symmetry.space_group_name_H-M   'P 1'
#
loop_
_entity.id
_entity.type
_entity.pdbx_description
1 polymer ?
#
loop_
_entity_poly.entity_id
_entity_poly.type
_entity_poly.pdbx_seq_one_letter_code
_entity_poly.pdbx_strand_id
1 'polypeptide(L)'
;MAAVVVTCSYLAFLDRRHGTAHAIQWTTGYLLEAINAIENTFVFHSILRSVRTPPAHARKVLSIVMICEMLFQTVCYLGLAATLRRLHFLPYLVGIWLIYTGCSVVSLPEDSADYDILDNWLANCWRRCFGKRFHPAYAEQGDVFVVKDNQTTITMLGLVVCLASVLAVTLEVDVVLTKIEELPDRYLSLTSSVFATFLVPEFFYIFGVIFRLVPVLRYGVGTVTIFFGVQMLLGDFVVVPAAINCFVMVVTMLLCVLVAAIAPTADSGAGGAAGQLDATESSHIEDG
;
A
#
# COMPACT_ATOMS: atom_id res chain seq x y z
N MET A 1 -1.65 -13.19 12.21
CA MET A 1 -1.18 -13.86 13.47
C MET A 1 0.07 -14.72 13.26
N ALA A 2 0.11 -15.63 12.28
CA ALA A 2 1.30 -16.49 12.06
C ALA A 2 2.56 -15.67 11.73
N ALA A 3 2.43 -14.62 10.92
CA ALA A 3 3.54 -13.73 10.56
C ALA A 3 4.17 -13.04 11.79
N VAL A 4 3.34 -12.55 12.72
CA VAL A 4 3.80 -11.89 13.96
C VAL A 4 4.54 -12.87 14.86
N VAL A 5 4.02 -14.09 15.04
CA VAL A 5 4.70 -15.12 15.86
C VAL A 5 6.04 -15.49 15.27
N VAL A 6 6.12 -15.67 13.94
CA VAL A 6 7.36 -15.97 13.23
C VAL A 6 8.37 -14.81 13.36
N THR A 7 7.91 -13.57 13.25
CA THR A 7 8.71 -12.35 13.44
C THR A 7 9.28 -12.28 14.86
N CYS A 8 8.46 -12.44 15.90
CA CYS A 8 8.91 -12.42 17.29
C CYS A 8 9.88 -13.57 17.60
N SER A 9 9.63 -14.75 17.05
CA SER A 9 10.50 -15.92 17.21
C SER A 9 11.88 -15.69 16.56
N TYR A 10 11.90 -15.08 15.36
CA TYR A 10 13.14 -14.72 14.69
C TYR A 10 13.91 -13.64 15.43
N LEU A 11 13.23 -12.60 15.94
CA LEU A 11 13.85 -11.55 16.75
C LEU A 11 14.50 -12.12 18.01
N ALA A 12 13.81 -13.01 18.73
CA ALA A 12 14.36 -13.67 19.92
C ALA A 12 15.56 -14.58 19.59
N PHE A 13 15.55 -15.22 18.42
CA PHE A 13 16.69 -15.99 17.94
C PHE A 13 17.89 -15.09 17.59
N LEU A 14 17.64 -13.97 16.93
CA LEU A 14 18.66 -13.02 16.49
C LEU A 14 19.33 -12.33 17.67
N ASP A 15 18.55 -11.91 18.67
CA ASP A 15 19.07 -11.32 19.91
C ASP A 15 20.00 -12.30 20.65
N ARG A 16 19.59 -13.57 20.78
CA ARG A 16 20.44 -14.60 21.41
C ARG A 16 21.73 -14.91 20.65
N ARG A 17 21.75 -14.76 19.32
CA ARG A 17 22.89 -15.14 18.47
C ARG A 17 23.86 -14.00 18.20
N HIS A 18 23.33 -12.81 17.91
CA HIS A 18 24.08 -11.66 17.40
C HIS A 18 24.08 -10.45 18.36
N GLY A 19 23.32 -10.52 19.45
CA GLY A 19 23.25 -9.50 20.48
C GLY A 19 22.24 -8.38 20.18
N THR A 20 22.01 -7.56 21.20
CA THR A 20 20.95 -6.54 21.24
C THR A 20 21.11 -5.46 20.17
N ALA A 21 22.33 -5.11 19.79
CA ALA A 21 22.59 -4.08 18.77
C ALA A 21 22.01 -4.48 17.39
N HIS A 22 22.22 -5.73 16.96
CA HIS A 22 21.65 -6.23 15.71
C HIS A 22 20.12 -6.41 15.80
N ALA A 23 19.61 -6.80 16.98
CA ALA A 23 18.17 -6.91 17.21
C ALA A 23 17.48 -5.54 17.11
N ILE A 24 18.09 -4.46 17.63
CA ILE A 24 17.57 -3.09 17.51
C ILE A 24 17.59 -2.64 16.04
N GLN A 25 18.67 -2.88 15.31
CA GLN A 25 18.75 -2.54 13.88
C GLN A 25 17.69 -3.27 13.05
N TRP A 26 17.54 -4.58 13.28
CA TRP A 26 16.52 -5.38 12.61
C TRP A 26 15.10 -4.91 12.94
N THR A 27 14.85 -4.59 14.22
CA THR A 27 13.54 -4.08 14.67
C THR A 27 13.25 -2.71 14.06
N THR A 28 14.24 -1.83 14.00
CA THR A 28 14.11 -0.51 13.36
C THR A 28 13.75 -0.65 11.88
N GLY A 29 14.47 -1.52 11.15
CA GLY A 29 14.14 -1.82 9.76
C GLY A 29 12.75 -2.45 9.59
N TYR A 30 12.35 -3.34 10.50
CA TYR A 30 11.02 -3.95 10.46
C TYR A 30 9.90 -2.92 10.71
N LEU A 31 10.10 -1.98 11.64
CA LEU A 31 9.12 -0.92 11.92
C LEU A 31 8.97 0.04 10.74
N LEU A 32 10.08 0.46 10.12
CA LEU A 32 10.03 1.32 8.92
C LEU A 32 9.17 0.69 7.82
N GLU A 33 9.36 -0.62 7.59
CA GLU A 33 8.58 -1.37 6.61
C GLU A 33 7.12 -1.55 7.01
N ALA A 34 6.86 -1.80 8.29
CA ALA A 34 5.51 -1.93 8.80
C ALA A 34 4.72 -0.62 8.66
N ILE A 35 5.35 0.53 8.90
CA ILE A 35 4.74 1.86 8.70
C ILE A 35 4.44 2.09 7.22
N ASN A 36 5.40 1.81 6.33
CA ASN A 36 5.22 1.87 4.88
C ASN A 36 4.04 1.00 4.41
N ALA A 37 3.90 -0.22 4.91
CA ALA A 37 2.79 -1.10 4.59
C ALA A 37 1.42 -0.51 5.02
N ILE A 38 1.36 0.22 6.13
CA ILE A 38 0.14 0.91 6.59
C ILE A 38 -0.22 2.07 5.66
N GLU A 39 0.76 2.90 5.30
CA GLU A 39 0.56 4.02 4.37
C GLU A 39 0.13 3.53 2.97
N ASN A 40 0.80 2.49 2.47
CA ASN A 40 0.52 1.90 1.16
C ASN A 40 -0.85 1.21 1.11
N THR A 41 -1.30 0.64 2.23
CA THR A 41 -2.63 0.04 2.35
C THR A 41 -3.74 1.03 1.99
N PHE A 42 -3.59 2.32 2.31
CA PHE A 42 -4.55 3.35 1.91
C PHE A 42 -4.62 3.51 0.39
N VAL A 43 -3.45 3.61 -0.25
CA VAL A 43 -3.33 3.75 -1.71
C VAL A 43 -3.94 2.54 -2.42
N PHE A 44 -3.72 1.32 -1.90
CA PHE A 44 -4.35 0.12 -2.45
C PHE A 44 -5.87 0.13 -2.35
N HIS A 45 -6.44 0.57 -1.23
CA HIS A 45 -7.89 0.71 -1.10
C HIS A 45 -8.47 1.74 -2.07
N SER A 46 -7.76 2.85 -2.26
CA SER A 46 -8.13 3.87 -3.25
C SER A 46 -8.16 3.31 -4.68
N ILE A 47 -7.11 2.59 -5.09
CA ILE A 47 -7.05 1.95 -6.41
C ILE A 47 -8.17 0.92 -6.60
N LEU A 48 -8.35 0.01 -5.63
CA LEU A 48 -9.34 -1.06 -5.74
C LEU A 48 -10.77 -0.51 -5.80
N ARG A 49 -11.05 0.58 -5.07
CA ARG A 49 -12.32 1.30 -5.14
C ARG A 49 -12.50 2.01 -6.48
N SER A 50 -11.45 2.66 -7.00
CA SER A 50 -11.50 3.36 -8.28
C SER A 50 -11.78 2.42 -9.45
N VAL A 51 -11.24 1.20 -9.43
CA VAL A 51 -11.42 0.22 -10.52
C VAL A 51 -12.62 -0.71 -10.23
N ARG A 52 -13.35 -0.50 -9.12
CA ARG A 52 -14.49 -1.34 -8.68
C ARG A 52 -14.15 -2.84 -8.63
N THR A 53 -12.97 -3.17 -8.11
CA THR A 53 -12.50 -4.56 -8.08
C THR A 53 -13.31 -5.40 -7.08
N PRO A 54 -13.87 -6.56 -7.48
CA PRO A 54 -14.57 -7.44 -6.56
C PRO A 54 -13.67 -7.90 -5.40
N PRO A 55 -14.17 -7.95 -4.16
CA PRO A 55 -13.37 -8.33 -2.99
C PRO A 55 -12.80 -9.75 -3.09
N ALA A 56 -13.46 -10.64 -3.83
CA ALA A 56 -12.98 -11.99 -4.11
C ALA A 56 -11.62 -12.04 -4.84
N HIS A 57 -11.27 -10.99 -5.60
CA HIS A 57 -10.02 -10.93 -6.35
C HIS A 57 -8.93 -10.12 -5.65
N ALA A 58 -9.27 -9.30 -4.65
CA ALA A 58 -8.31 -8.48 -3.91
C ALA A 58 -7.18 -9.34 -3.32
N ARG A 59 -7.51 -10.50 -2.73
CA ARG A 59 -6.49 -11.42 -2.17
C ARG A 59 -5.47 -11.87 -3.21
N LYS A 60 -5.91 -12.19 -4.43
CA LYS A 60 -5.02 -12.59 -5.53
C LYS A 60 -4.10 -11.43 -5.94
N VAL A 61 -4.65 -10.22 -6.06
CA VAL A 61 -3.89 -9.01 -6.39
C VAL A 61 -2.80 -8.78 -5.34
N LEU A 62 -3.16 -8.78 -4.06
CA LEU A 62 -2.24 -8.55 -2.97
C LEU A 62 -1.10 -9.57 -2.92
N SER A 63 -1.40 -10.85 -3.19
CA SER A 63 -0.35 -11.88 -3.25
C SER A 63 0.67 -11.62 -4.37
N ILE A 64 0.24 -11.14 -5.54
CA ILE A 64 1.17 -10.84 -6.64
C ILE A 64 1.99 -9.58 -6.33
N VAL A 65 1.34 -8.54 -5.81
CA VAL A 65 2.02 -7.31 -5.40
C VAL A 65 3.11 -7.60 -4.37
N MET A 66 2.78 -8.38 -3.35
CA MET A 66 3.71 -8.82 -2.31
C MET A 66 4.96 -9.51 -2.90
N ILE A 67 4.77 -10.39 -3.90
CA ILE A 67 5.89 -11.06 -4.57
C ILE A 67 6.73 -10.06 -5.37
N CYS A 68 6.09 -9.14 -6.11
CA CYS A 68 6.79 -8.09 -6.87
C CYS A 68 7.64 -7.20 -5.95
N GLU A 69 7.08 -6.79 -4.81
CA GLU A 69 7.72 -5.96 -3.81
C GLU A 69 8.92 -6.67 -3.18
N MET A 70 8.74 -7.93 -2.77
CA MET A 70 9.82 -8.76 -2.22
C MET A 70 10.97 -8.98 -3.21
N LEU A 71 10.65 -9.17 -4.50
CA LEU A 71 11.65 -9.27 -5.56
C LEU A 71 12.39 -7.95 -5.76
N PHE A 72 11.69 -6.82 -5.75
CA PHE A 72 12.29 -5.50 -5.85
C PHE A 72 13.27 -5.24 -4.70
N GLN A 73 12.84 -5.46 -3.46
CA GLN A 73 13.69 -5.35 -2.26
C GLN A 73 14.94 -6.22 -2.37
N THR A 74 14.78 -7.48 -2.80
CA THR A 74 15.89 -8.42 -2.99
C THR A 74 16.93 -7.88 -3.98
N VAL A 75 16.48 -7.35 -5.12
CA VAL A 75 17.36 -6.75 -6.13
C VAL A 75 18.05 -5.48 -5.60
N CYS A 76 17.32 -4.63 -4.89
CA CYS A 76 17.87 -3.39 -4.33
C CYS A 76 18.94 -3.66 -3.27
N TYR A 77 18.67 -4.53 -2.29
CA TYR A 77 19.61 -4.79 -1.19
C TYR A 77 20.82 -5.62 -1.61
N LEU A 78 20.66 -6.62 -2.50
CA LEU A 78 21.75 -7.50 -2.92
C LEU A 78 22.54 -6.94 -4.12
N GLY A 79 21.86 -6.31 -5.09
CA GLY A 79 22.45 -5.94 -6.37
C GLY A 79 22.69 -4.44 -6.54
N LEU A 80 21.80 -3.59 -6.01
CA LEU A 80 21.77 -2.17 -6.37
C LEU A 80 22.24 -1.21 -5.27
N ALA A 81 22.45 -1.69 -4.04
CA ALA A 81 22.76 -0.84 -2.89
C ALA A 81 23.96 0.12 -3.10
N ALA A 82 25.03 -0.36 -3.75
CA ALA A 82 26.21 0.46 -4.03
C ALA A 82 25.95 1.53 -5.10
N THR A 83 25.06 1.25 -6.05
CA THR A 83 24.66 2.17 -7.12
C THR A 83 23.67 3.20 -6.60
N LEU A 84 22.68 2.77 -5.81
CA LEU A 84 21.64 3.63 -5.22
C LEU A 84 22.24 4.75 -4.38
N ARG A 85 23.30 4.48 -3.60
CA ARG A 85 24.02 5.51 -2.82
C ARG A 85 24.63 6.64 -3.65
N ARG A 86 24.85 6.44 -4.96
CA ARG A 86 25.44 7.46 -5.85
C ARG A 86 24.37 8.27 -6.60
N LEU A 87 23.10 7.87 -6.51
CA LEU A 87 22.01 8.50 -7.25
C LEU A 87 21.39 9.63 -6.44
N HIS A 88 22.05 10.78 -6.43
CA HIS A 88 21.55 11.98 -5.74
C HIS A 88 20.23 12.51 -6.31
N PHE A 89 19.86 12.18 -7.56
CA PHE A 89 18.58 12.61 -8.14
C PHE A 89 17.38 11.75 -7.73
N LEU A 90 17.63 10.53 -7.21
CA LEU A 90 16.57 9.56 -6.96
C LEU A 90 15.62 10.01 -5.83
N PRO A 91 16.10 10.53 -4.69
CA PRO A 91 15.24 11.11 -3.66
C PRO A 91 14.33 12.22 -4.19
N TYR A 92 14.82 13.03 -5.13
CA TYR A 92 14.03 14.11 -5.72
C TYR A 92 12.87 13.59 -6.58
N LEU A 93 13.12 12.56 -7.39
CA LEU A 93 12.07 11.96 -8.22
C LEU A 93 11.00 11.32 -7.35
N VAL A 94 11.42 10.60 -6.30
CA VAL A 94 10.53 9.93 -5.34
C VAL A 94 9.74 10.97 -4.54
N GLY A 95 10.37 12.05 -4.08
CA GLY A 95 9.70 13.13 -3.34
C GLY A 95 8.59 13.82 -4.15
N ILE A 96 8.83 14.13 -5.43
CA ILE A 96 7.79 14.69 -6.32
C ILE A 96 6.64 13.70 -6.47
N TRP A 97 6.94 12.41 -6.64
CA TRP A 97 5.93 11.37 -6.76
C TRP A 97 5.10 11.21 -5.49
N LEU A 98 5.72 11.23 -4.30
CA LEU A 98 5.03 11.17 -3.00
C LEU A 98 4.06 12.34 -2.79
N ILE A 99 4.47 13.56 -3.17
CA ILE A 99 3.57 14.72 -3.10
C ILE A 99 2.38 14.52 -4.05
N TYR A 100 2.62 14.02 -5.25
CA TYR A 100 1.56 13.74 -6.22
C TYR A 100 0.57 12.68 -5.70
N THR A 101 1.06 11.55 -5.16
CA THR A 101 0.21 10.50 -4.62
C THR A 101 -0.52 10.94 -3.35
N GLY A 102 0.15 11.66 -2.44
CA GLY A 102 -0.46 12.21 -1.23
C GLY A 102 -1.57 13.22 -1.52
N CYS A 103 -1.37 14.10 -2.51
CA CYS A 103 -2.43 15.02 -2.98
C CYS A 103 -3.61 14.26 -3.61
N SER A 104 -3.33 13.21 -4.40
CA SER A 104 -4.36 12.36 -4.99
C SER A 104 -5.20 11.68 -3.91
N VAL A 105 -4.57 11.16 -2.86
CA VAL A 105 -5.20 10.54 -1.69
C VAL A 105 -6.17 11.52 -0.98
N VAL A 106 -5.75 12.76 -0.77
CA VAL A 106 -6.56 13.79 -0.08
C VAL A 106 -7.70 14.31 -0.96
N SER A 107 -7.50 14.39 -2.27
CA SER A 107 -8.44 15.00 -3.21
C SER A 107 -9.58 14.09 -3.65
N LEU A 108 -9.55 12.81 -3.28
CA LEU A 108 -10.60 11.85 -3.63
C LEU A 108 -11.90 12.18 -2.87
N PRO A 109 -13.05 12.38 -3.52
CA PRO A 109 -14.34 12.54 -2.85
C PRO A 109 -14.79 11.25 -2.15
N GLU A 110 -15.47 11.39 -1.00
CA GLU A 110 -15.96 10.25 -0.18
C GLU A 110 -17.18 9.55 -0.84
N ASP A 111 -17.97 10.28 -1.64
CA ASP A 111 -19.31 9.90 -2.10
C ASP A 111 -19.53 9.92 -3.63
N SER A 112 -18.51 10.09 -4.45
CA SER A 112 -18.71 10.00 -5.90
C SER A 112 -18.75 8.53 -6.33
N ALA A 113 -19.95 7.95 -6.29
CA ALA A 113 -20.32 6.72 -7.01
C ALA A 113 -20.05 6.81 -8.53
N ASP A 114 -19.83 8.02 -9.06
CA ASP A 114 -19.36 8.30 -10.42
C ASP A 114 -17.89 8.71 -10.42
N TYR A 115 -16.99 7.74 -10.62
CA TYR A 115 -15.59 8.00 -11.00
C TYR A 115 -15.29 7.42 -12.38
N ASP A 116 -16.10 7.78 -13.37
CA ASP A 116 -15.88 7.46 -14.80
C ASP A 116 -14.61 8.14 -15.37
N ILE A 117 -13.98 9.06 -14.63
CA ILE A 117 -12.84 9.86 -15.10
C ILE A 117 -11.54 9.05 -15.09
N LEU A 118 -11.32 8.20 -14.08
CA LEU A 118 -10.15 7.31 -14.05
C LEU A 118 -10.32 6.17 -15.06
N ASP A 119 -11.54 5.68 -15.26
CA ASP A 119 -11.85 4.73 -16.32
C ASP A 119 -11.52 5.32 -17.70
N ASN A 120 -11.87 6.57 -17.99
CA ASN A 120 -11.64 7.10 -19.33
C ASN A 120 -10.18 7.46 -19.63
N TRP A 121 -9.39 7.97 -18.68
CA TRP A 121 -7.96 8.25 -18.91
C TRP A 121 -7.10 7.01 -18.77
N LEU A 122 -7.25 6.24 -17.69
CA LEU A 122 -6.42 5.08 -17.43
C LEU A 122 -6.73 3.96 -18.43
N ALA A 123 -8.01 3.70 -18.74
CA ALA A 123 -8.36 2.72 -19.77
C ALA A 123 -8.00 3.21 -21.17
N ASN A 124 -8.07 4.52 -21.50
CA ASN A 124 -7.56 4.99 -22.80
C ASN A 124 -6.03 4.91 -22.90
N CYS A 125 -5.30 5.25 -21.85
CA CYS A 125 -3.85 5.16 -21.84
C CYS A 125 -3.42 3.70 -22.01
N TRP A 126 -4.09 2.78 -21.32
CA TRP A 126 -3.81 1.35 -21.43
C TRP A 126 -4.30 0.70 -22.72
N ARG A 127 -5.47 1.11 -23.25
CA ARG A 127 -5.95 0.70 -24.57
C ARG A 127 -5.03 1.19 -25.68
N ARG A 128 -4.32 2.30 -25.46
CA ARG A 128 -3.27 2.81 -26.35
C ARG A 128 -1.95 2.05 -26.21
N CYS A 129 -1.59 1.61 -25.00
CA CYS A 129 -0.40 0.79 -24.75
C CYS A 129 -0.54 -0.69 -25.16
N PHE A 130 -1.71 -1.30 -24.93
CA PHE A 130 -1.94 -2.74 -25.12
C PHE A 130 -2.90 -3.08 -26.29
N GLY A 131 -3.50 -2.09 -26.93
CA GLY A 131 -4.28 -2.27 -28.16
C GLY A 131 -5.49 -3.20 -27.99
N LYS A 132 -5.69 -4.13 -28.96
CA LYS A 132 -6.81 -5.09 -29.02
C LYS A 132 -6.74 -6.24 -28.00
N ARG A 133 -5.72 -6.30 -27.14
CA ARG A 133 -5.50 -7.38 -26.14
C ARG A 133 -6.05 -7.06 -24.74
N PHE A 134 -6.83 -5.99 -24.60
CA PHE A 134 -7.47 -5.60 -23.36
C PHE A 134 -8.92 -6.06 -23.35
N HIS A 135 -9.31 -6.88 -22.38
CA HIS A 135 -10.70 -7.23 -22.15
C HIS A 135 -11.25 -6.37 -20.99
N PRO A 136 -12.19 -5.45 -21.24
CA PRO A 136 -12.71 -4.52 -20.23
C PRO A 136 -13.67 -5.17 -19.21
N ALA A 137 -13.64 -6.50 -19.07
CA ALA A 137 -14.45 -7.20 -18.08
C ALA A 137 -13.56 -8.06 -17.17
N TYR A 138 -13.93 -8.11 -15.89
CA TYR A 138 -13.41 -9.10 -14.95
C TYR A 138 -13.78 -10.49 -15.44
N ALA A 139 -12.80 -11.38 -15.53
CA ALA A 139 -13.06 -12.79 -15.81
C ALA A 139 -13.76 -13.42 -14.59
N GLU A 140 -14.78 -14.25 -14.81
CA GLU A 140 -15.58 -14.90 -13.75
C GLU A 140 -14.73 -15.65 -12.71
N GLN A 141 -13.53 -16.12 -13.11
CA GLN A 141 -12.60 -16.88 -12.26
C GLN A 141 -11.49 -16.01 -11.62
N GLY A 142 -11.39 -14.73 -11.97
CA GLY A 142 -10.36 -13.83 -11.43
C GLY A 142 -8.95 -14.17 -11.90
N ASP A 143 -8.79 -14.51 -13.18
CA ASP A 143 -7.49 -14.78 -13.78
C ASP A 143 -6.90 -13.50 -14.39
N VAL A 144 -5.61 -13.28 -14.10
CA VAL A 144 -4.80 -12.13 -14.57
C VAL A 144 -4.56 -12.19 -16.08
N PHE A 145 -4.46 -13.40 -16.61
CA PHE A 145 -4.32 -13.69 -18.03
C PHE A 145 -5.40 -14.67 -18.43
N VAL A 146 -6.22 -14.29 -19.41
CA VAL A 146 -7.18 -15.20 -20.03
C VAL A 146 -6.75 -15.43 -21.47
N VAL A 147 -6.59 -16.69 -21.84
CA VAL A 147 -6.36 -17.06 -23.24
C VAL A 147 -7.74 -17.16 -23.90
N LYS A 148 -8.06 -16.20 -24.75
CA LYS A 148 -9.26 -16.20 -25.59
C LYS A 148 -8.80 -16.10 -27.05
N ASP A 149 -9.33 -16.96 -27.92
CA ASP A 149 -9.00 -16.99 -29.36
C ASP A 149 -7.49 -17.09 -29.69
N ASN A 150 -6.78 -18.01 -29.03
CA ASN A 150 -5.35 -18.29 -29.25
C ASN A 150 -4.42 -17.08 -29.01
N GLN A 151 -4.89 -16.04 -28.32
CA GLN A 151 -4.09 -14.90 -27.87
C GLN A 151 -4.26 -14.69 -26.36
N THR A 152 -3.14 -14.50 -25.66
CA THR A 152 -3.13 -14.11 -24.24
C THR A 152 -3.68 -12.69 -24.11
N THR A 153 -4.87 -12.57 -23.54
CA THR A 153 -5.56 -11.31 -23.32
C THR A 153 -5.43 -10.93 -21.84
N ILE A 154 -5.06 -9.69 -21.56
CA ILE A 154 -4.94 -9.18 -20.20
C ILE A 154 -6.33 -8.74 -19.74
N THR A 155 -6.78 -9.28 -18.62
CA THR A 155 -8.07 -8.93 -18.02
C THR A 155 -7.95 -7.61 -17.24
N MET A 156 -9.09 -7.00 -16.90
CA MET A 156 -9.14 -5.84 -16.00
C MET A 156 -8.42 -6.10 -14.66
N LEU A 157 -8.37 -7.37 -14.21
CA LEU A 157 -7.60 -7.75 -13.03
C LEU A 157 -6.08 -7.62 -13.26
N GLY A 158 -5.56 -7.98 -14.43
CA GLY A 158 -4.14 -7.82 -14.73
C GLY A 158 -3.70 -6.36 -14.85
N LEU A 159 -4.60 -5.49 -15.31
CA LEU A 159 -4.39 -4.04 -15.24
C LEU A 159 -4.24 -3.56 -13.80
N VAL A 160 -5.17 -3.96 -12.92
CA VAL A 160 -5.15 -3.60 -11.50
C VAL A 160 -3.87 -4.11 -10.83
N VAL A 161 -3.49 -5.36 -11.08
CA VAL A 161 -2.23 -5.94 -10.58
C VAL A 161 -1.03 -5.13 -11.05
N CYS A 162 -0.95 -4.79 -12.33
CA CYS A 162 0.18 -4.04 -12.86
C CYS A 162 0.28 -2.64 -12.24
N LEU A 163 -0.84 -1.92 -12.17
CA LEU A 163 -0.89 -0.60 -11.55
C LEU A 163 -0.52 -0.66 -10.07
N ALA A 164 -1.11 -1.60 -9.33
CA ALA A 164 -0.85 -1.82 -7.92
C ALA A 164 0.62 -2.17 -7.68
N SER A 165 1.23 -3.06 -8.47
CA SER A 165 2.64 -3.43 -8.36
C SER A 165 3.57 -2.25 -8.66
N VAL A 166 3.26 -1.43 -9.67
CA VAL A 166 4.07 -0.24 -10.00
C VAL A 166 4.00 0.79 -8.87
N LEU A 167 2.81 1.06 -8.33
CA LEU A 167 2.68 1.96 -7.19
C LEU A 167 3.39 1.42 -5.95
N ALA A 168 3.23 0.12 -5.66
CA ALA A 168 3.90 -0.55 -4.54
C ALA A 168 5.41 -0.36 -4.62
N VAL A 169 6.01 -0.71 -5.76
CA VAL A 169 7.45 -0.58 -5.98
C VAL A 169 7.90 0.87 -5.89
N THR A 170 7.10 1.83 -6.38
CA THR A 170 7.49 3.24 -6.35
C THR A 170 7.47 3.81 -4.92
N LEU A 171 6.47 3.43 -4.11
CA LEU A 171 6.40 3.81 -2.69
C LEU A 171 7.50 3.11 -1.89
N GLU A 172 7.81 1.87 -2.23
CA GLU A 172 8.89 1.08 -1.61
C GLU A 172 10.28 1.69 -1.79
N VAL A 173 10.50 2.45 -2.87
CA VAL A 173 11.80 3.09 -3.14
C VAL A 173 12.20 4.03 -1.99
N ASP A 174 11.26 4.75 -1.39
CA ASP A 174 11.55 5.68 -0.28
C ASP A 174 12.13 4.95 0.93
N VAL A 175 11.43 3.91 1.40
CA VAL A 175 11.84 3.12 2.57
C VAL A 175 13.14 2.36 2.30
N VAL A 176 13.33 1.85 1.08
CA VAL A 176 14.59 1.23 0.67
C VAL A 176 15.75 2.23 0.74
N LEU A 177 15.57 3.46 0.27
CA LEU A 177 16.61 4.49 0.34
C LEU A 177 16.93 4.87 1.77
N THR A 178 15.90 5.13 2.58
CA THR A 178 16.03 5.44 4.01
C THR A 178 16.79 4.33 4.74
N LYS A 179 16.44 3.06 4.50
CA LYS A 179 17.14 1.92 5.10
C LYS A 179 18.59 1.79 4.65
N ILE A 180 18.91 2.06 3.39
CA ILE A 180 20.29 1.96 2.88
C ILE A 180 21.20 3.04 3.51
N GLU A 181 20.61 4.17 3.89
CA GLU A 181 21.29 5.30 4.54
C GLU A 181 21.43 5.09 6.06
N GLU A 182 20.35 4.68 6.74
CA GLU A 182 20.34 4.55 8.20
C GLU A 182 20.90 3.21 8.72
N LEU A 183 20.73 2.11 7.97
CA LEU A 183 21.14 0.78 8.41
C LEU A 183 22.43 0.33 7.73
N PRO A 184 23.50 0.03 8.48
CA PRO A 184 24.79 -0.35 7.91
C PRO A 184 24.78 -1.77 7.31
N ASP A 185 23.95 -2.67 7.85
CA ASP A 185 23.91 -4.08 7.46
C ASP A 185 22.76 -4.38 6.48
N ARG A 186 23.12 -4.61 5.22
CA ARG A 186 22.20 -4.94 4.12
C ARG A 186 21.43 -6.25 4.36
N TYR A 187 22.03 -7.21 5.06
CA TYR A 187 21.37 -8.47 5.35
C TYR A 187 20.23 -8.29 6.36
N LEU A 188 20.44 -7.44 7.37
CA LEU A 188 19.39 -7.07 8.31
C LEU A 188 18.28 -6.26 7.63
N SER A 189 18.62 -5.35 6.71
CA SER A 189 17.61 -4.60 5.94
C SER A 189 16.74 -5.53 5.08
N LEU A 190 17.35 -6.47 4.35
CA LEU A 190 16.62 -7.43 3.52
C LEU A 190 15.72 -8.35 4.36
N THR A 191 16.27 -8.95 5.42
CA THR A 191 15.51 -9.90 6.25
C THR A 191 14.36 -9.22 6.98
N SER A 192 14.56 -8.02 7.53
CA SER A 192 13.48 -7.25 8.17
C SER A 192 12.40 -6.85 7.18
N SER A 193 12.76 -6.43 5.96
CA SER A 193 11.81 -6.10 4.89
C SER A 193 10.95 -7.30 4.50
N VAL A 194 11.56 -8.44 4.18
CA VAL A 194 10.84 -9.66 3.76
C VAL A 194 9.83 -10.10 4.83
N PHE A 195 10.22 -10.07 6.11
CA PHE A 195 9.31 -10.42 7.20
C PHE A 195 8.14 -9.45 7.32
N ALA A 196 8.37 -8.16 7.08
CA ALA A 196 7.32 -7.15 7.11
C ALA A 196 6.38 -7.20 5.89
N THR A 197 6.86 -7.60 4.70
CA THR A 197 5.99 -7.77 3.51
C THR A 197 4.89 -8.81 3.75
N PHE A 198 5.12 -9.82 4.61
CA PHE A 198 4.07 -10.77 5.00
C PHE A 198 2.93 -10.14 5.81
N LEU A 199 3.11 -8.95 6.40
CA LEU A 199 2.05 -8.24 7.11
C LEU A 199 1.10 -7.50 6.17
N VAL A 200 1.52 -7.20 4.93
CA VAL A 200 0.73 -6.40 3.98
C VAL A 200 -0.71 -6.93 3.80
N PRO A 201 -0.95 -8.24 3.58
CA PRO A 201 -2.32 -8.75 3.46
C PRO A 201 -3.12 -8.66 4.76
N GLU A 202 -2.47 -8.81 5.92
CA GLU A 202 -3.12 -8.68 7.23
C GLU A 202 -3.51 -7.20 7.48
N PHE A 203 -2.60 -6.26 7.21
CA PHE A 203 -2.86 -4.83 7.32
C PHE A 203 -3.93 -4.37 6.35
N PHE A 204 -3.94 -4.86 5.11
CA PHE A 204 -5.01 -4.55 4.17
C PHE A 204 -6.40 -4.85 4.73
N TYR A 205 -6.60 -6.03 5.31
CA TYR A 205 -7.90 -6.38 5.89
C TYR A 205 -8.22 -5.57 7.15
N ILE A 206 -7.25 -5.41 8.06
CA ILE A 206 -7.43 -4.68 9.33
C ILE A 206 -7.76 -3.21 9.06
N PHE A 207 -6.93 -2.53 8.28
CA PHE A 207 -7.12 -1.12 7.96
C PHE A 207 -8.32 -0.90 7.05
N GLY A 208 -8.72 -1.88 6.22
CA GLY A 208 -9.98 -1.83 5.50
C GLY A 208 -11.21 -1.70 6.41
N VAL A 209 -11.18 -2.29 7.61
CA VAL A 209 -12.22 -2.10 8.63
C VAL A 209 -12.07 -0.75 9.32
N ILE A 210 -10.84 -0.38 9.72
CA ILE A 210 -10.57 0.90 10.40
C ILE A 210 -10.98 2.09 9.53
N PHE A 211 -10.73 2.06 8.22
CA PHE A 211 -11.12 3.12 7.29
C PHE A 211 -12.63 3.30 7.19
N ARG A 212 -13.42 2.23 7.36
CA ARG A 212 -14.88 2.34 7.42
C ARG A 212 -15.35 3.00 8.71
N LEU A 213 -14.61 2.80 9.80
CA LEU A 213 -14.92 3.40 11.11
C LEU A 213 -14.42 4.84 11.23
N VAL A 214 -13.33 5.18 10.54
CA VAL A 214 -12.64 6.48 10.63
C VAL A 214 -12.34 7.01 9.21
N PRO A 215 -13.33 7.56 8.50
CA PRO A 215 -13.14 8.08 7.13
C PRO A 215 -12.07 9.19 7.06
N VAL A 216 -11.96 10.00 8.12
CA VAL A 216 -11.01 11.11 8.25
C VAL A 216 -9.53 10.64 8.22
N LEU A 217 -9.26 9.36 8.50
CA LEU A 217 -7.90 8.81 8.54
C LEU A 217 -7.15 8.97 7.21
N ARG A 218 -7.87 9.04 6.08
CA ARG A 218 -7.31 9.32 4.75
C ARG A 218 -6.52 10.62 4.68
N TYR A 219 -7.02 11.66 5.34
CA TYR A 219 -6.39 12.98 5.35
C TYR A 219 -5.09 12.94 6.14
N GLY A 220 -5.04 12.16 7.22
CA GLY A 220 -3.84 11.94 8.01
C GLY A 220 -2.75 11.28 7.19
N VAL A 221 -3.09 10.15 6.54
CA VAL A 221 -2.12 9.40 5.73
C VAL A 221 -1.60 10.25 4.59
N GLY A 222 -2.48 10.91 3.81
CA GLY A 222 -2.05 11.77 2.71
C GLY A 222 -1.19 12.96 3.15
N THR A 223 -1.50 13.57 4.30
CA THR A 223 -0.69 14.66 4.87
C THR A 223 0.70 14.19 5.26
N VAL A 224 0.81 13.02 5.90
CA VAL A 224 2.10 12.41 6.26
C VAL A 224 2.91 12.06 5.02
N THR A 225 2.29 11.49 3.98
CA THR A 225 2.96 11.20 2.70
C THR A 225 3.48 12.47 2.01
N ILE A 226 2.69 13.55 1.98
CA ILE A 226 3.15 14.85 1.45
C ILE A 226 4.33 15.38 2.27
N PHE A 227 4.26 15.27 3.60
CA PHE A 227 5.34 15.71 4.49
C PHE A 227 6.66 14.98 4.18
N PHE A 228 6.64 13.65 4.07
CA PHE A 228 7.83 12.87 3.68
C PHE A 228 8.30 13.19 2.26
N GLY A 229 7.38 13.37 1.31
CA GLY A 229 7.73 13.80 -0.04
C GLY A 229 8.46 15.14 -0.07
N VAL A 230 7.98 16.14 0.68
CA VAL A 230 8.65 17.44 0.83
C VAL A 230 10.00 17.30 1.53
N GLN A 231 10.10 16.46 2.56
CA GLN A 231 11.35 16.21 3.25
C GLN A 231 12.42 15.63 2.30
N MET A 232 12.06 14.67 1.44
CA MET A 232 12.99 14.12 0.44
C MET A 232 13.49 15.18 -0.54
N LEU A 233 12.64 16.14 -0.94
CA LEU A 233 13.05 17.26 -1.80
C LEU A 233 13.98 18.25 -1.10
N LEU A 234 13.88 18.35 0.23
CA LEU A 234 14.67 19.25 1.05
C LEU A 234 15.88 18.56 1.70
N GLY A 235 16.15 17.29 1.38
CA GLY A 235 17.18 16.48 2.02
C GLY A 235 18.59 17.09 1.93
N ASP A 236 18.91 17.80 0.85
CA ASP A 236 20.22 18.46 0.68
C ASP A 236 20.38 19.73 1.55
N PHE A 237 19.27 20.30 2.06
CA PHE A 237 19.27 21.56 2.82
C PHE A 237 18.91 21.37 4.31
N VAL A 238 18.12 20.35 4.66
CA VAL A 238 17.60 20.14 6.02
C VAL A 238 17.66 18.66 6.39
N VAL A 239 18.61 18.30 7.27
CA VAL A 239 18.61 17.00 7.94
C VAL A 239 17.65 17.07 9.12
N VAL A 240 16.44 16.55 8.93
CA VAL A 240 15.44 16.48 10.00
C VAL A 240 15.77 15.29 10.90
N PRO A 241 15.99 15.48 12.22
CA PRO A 241 16.18 14.36 13.14
C PRO A 241 14.98 13.42 13.14
N ALA A 242 15.23 12.11 13.18
CA ALA A 242 14.17 11.08 13.21
C ALA A 242 13.11 11.32 14.31
N ALA A 243 13.49 11.95 15.43
CA ALA A 243 12.58 12.32 16.50
C ALA A 243 11.47 13.30 16.04
N ILE A 244 11.80 14.26 15.16
CA ILE A 244 10.83 15.22 14.61
C ILE A 244 9.88 14.51 13.65
N ASN A 245 10.39 13.62 12.81
CA ASN A 245 9.56 12.83 11.90
C ASN A 245 8.53 11.99 12.66
N CYS A 246 8.98 11.25 13.68
CA CYS A 246 8.08 10.49 14.54
C CYS A 246 7.05 11.39 15.24
N PHE A 247 7.47 12.57 15.72
CA PHE A 247 6.56 13.51 16.37
C PHE A 247 5.48 14.01 15.40
N VAL A 248 5.86 14.45 14.19
CA VAL A 248 4.92 14.93 13.16
C VAL A 248 3.92 13.83 12.78
N MET A 249 4.41 12.60 12.56
CA MET A 249 3.55 11.45 12.23
C MET A 249 2.53 11.18 13.34
N VAL A 250 2.99 11.08 14.60
CA VAL A 250 2.13 10.78 15.75
C VAL A 250 1.11 11.89 15.98
N VAL A 251 1.53 13.16 15.93
CA VAL A 251 0.63 14.30 16.13
C VAL A 251 -0.43 14.36 15.03
N THR A 252 -0.04 14.15 13.77
CA THR A 252 -0.99 14.18 12.64
C THR A 252 -2.01 13.06 12.76
N MET A 253 -1.56 11.84 13.08
CA MET A 253 -2.46 10.69 13.27
C MET A 253 -3.40 10.87 14.47
N LEU A 254 -2.87 11.34 15.61
CA LEU A 254 -3.68 11.63 16.78
C LEU A 254 -4.71 12.73 16.48
N LEU A 255 -4.33 13.78 15.75
CA LEU A 255 -5.27 14.83 15.35
C LEU A 255 -6.40 14.27 14.49
N CYS A 256 -6.10 13.40 13.53
CA CYS A 256 -7.14 12.75 12.72
C CYS A 256 -8.09 11.89 13.56
N VAL A 257 -7.56 11.15 14.52
CA VAL A 257 -8.37 10.34 15.45
C VAL A 257 -9.22 11.24 16.35
N LEU A 258 -8.68 12.34 16.87
CA LEU A 258 -9.41 13.29 17.69
C LEU A 258 -10.52 13.99 16.89
N VAL A 259 -10.24 14.43 15.67
CA VAL A 259 -11.24 15.03 14.77
C VAL A 259 -12.35 14.01 14.48
N ALA A 260 -12.01 12.75 14.23
CA ALA A 260 -12.99 11.69 14.03
C ALA A 260 -13.80 11.34 15.30
N ALA A 261 -13.22 11.50 16.48
CA ALA A 261 -13.93 11.29 17.75
C ALA A 261 -14.87 12.45 18.09
N ILE A 262 -14.53 13.68 17.69
CA ILE A 262 -15.30 14.89 17.96
C ILE A 262 -16.39 15.12 16.90
N ALA A 263 -16.13 14.77 15.65
CA ALA A 263 -17.14 14.73 14.60
C ALA A 263 -17.95 13.44 14.78
N PRO A 264 -19.15 13.47 15.39
CA PRO A 264 -19.99 12.29 15.42
C PRO A 264 -20.26 11.92 13.97
N THR A 265 -20.04 10.67 13.60
CA THR A 265 -20.45 10.14 12.30
C THR A 265 -21.91 10.54 12.10
N ALA A 266 -22.14 11.55 11.25
CA ALA A 266 -23.46 11.86 10.75
C ALA A 266 -23.92 10.58 10.06
N ASP A 267 -24.91 9.96 10.67
CA ASP A 267 -25.60 8.76 10.23
C ASP A 267 -25.88 8.86 8.72
N SER A 268 -25.19 8.06 7.90
CA SER A 268 -25.53 7.86 6.47
C SER A 268 -24.77 6.66 5.90
N GLY A 269 -25.45 5.49 5.88
CA GLY A 269 -25.26 4.49 4.82
C GLY A 269 -24.91 3.06 5.24
N ALA A 270 -24.34 2.83 6.44
CA ALA A 270 -23.90 1.47 6.81
C ALA A 270 -25.04 0.56 7.31
N GLY A 271 -26.17 1.12 7.75
CA GLY A 271 -27.34 0.35 8.18
C GLY A 271 -28.20 -0.22 7.04
N GLY A 272 -28.12 0.34 5.83
CA GLY A 272 -28.93 -0.10 4.69
C GLY A 272 -28.36 -1.31 3.94
N ALA A 273 -27.03 -1.39 3.81
CA ALA A 273 -26.39 -2.48 3.07
C ALA A 273 -26.37 -3.82 3.83
N ALA A 274 -26.37 -3.78 5.16
CA ALA A 274 -26.49 -4.99 5.98
C ALA A 274 -27.92 -5.57 5.97
N GLY A 275 -28.95 -4.72 5.89
CA GLY A 275 -30.35 -5.17 5.77
C GLY A 275 -30.72 -5.69 4.38
N GLN A 276 -30.02 -5.27 3.32
CA GLN A 276 -30.30 -5.71 1.94
C GLN A 276 -29.70 -7.09 1.61
N LEU A 277 -28.59 -7.47 2.28
CA LEU A 277 -27.98 -8.79 2.12
C LEU A 277 -28.81 -9.87 2.85
N ASP A 278 -29.37 -9.57 4.03
CA ASP A 278 -30.25 -10.50 4.76
C ASP A 278 -31.62 -10.68 4.08
N ALA A 279 -32.18 -9.63 3.46
CA ALA A 279 -33.46 -9.73 2.76
C ALA A 279 -33.39 -10.50 1.44
N THR A 280 -32.22 -10.55 0.79
CA THR A 280 -32.04 -11.31 -0.46
C THR A 280 -31.79 -12.80 -0.20
N GLU A 281 -31.26 -13.15 0.98
CA GLU A 281 -31.06 -14.54 1.39
C GLU A 281 -32.35 -15.18 1.95
N SER A 282 -33.25 -14.40 2.56
CA SER A 282 -34.55 -14.92 3.02
C SER A 282 -35.54 -15.19 1.87
N SER A 283 -35.52 -14.40 0.79
CA SER A 283 -36.43 -14.62 -0.35
C SER A 283 -36.05 -15.82 -1.22
N HIS A 284 -34.84 -16.36 -1.08
CA HIS A 284 -34.39 -17.52 -1.85
C HIS A 284 -34.64 -18.87 -1.15
N ILE A 285 -35.08 -18.85 0.11
CA ILE A 285 -35.37 -20.06 0.90
C ILE A 285 -36.88 -20.38 0.95
N GLU A 286 -37.77 -19.44 0.61
CA GLU A 286 -39.22 -19.68 0.61
C GLU A 286 -39.80 -20.24 -0.72
N ASP A 287 -39.04 -20.23 -1.83
CA ASP A 287 -39.50 -20.70 -3.15
C ASP A 287 -38.78 -21.98 -3.66
N GLY A 288 -38.28 -22.83 -2.74
CA GLY A 288 -37.61 -24.10 -3.06
C GLY A 288 -38.32 -25.34 -2.52
#